data_AF-A0A9Q3DHI2-F1
#
_entry.id   AF-A0A9Q3DHI2-F1
#
_cell.length_a   1.000
_cell.length_b   1.000
_cell.length_c   1.000
_cell.angle_alpha   90.00
_cell.angle_beta   90.00
_cell.angle_gamma   90.00
#
_symmetry.space_group_name_H-M   'P 1'
#
loop_
_entity.id
_entity.type
_entity.pdbx_description
1 polymer ?
#
loop_
_entity_poly.entity_id
_entity_poly.type
_entity_poly.pdbx_seq_one_letter_code
_entity_poly.pdbx_strand_id
1 'polypeptide(L)'
;MDSFIAEQLKEAKFNHELTEKMKEKLIDLLFKYKNAFETEKEPLGAIIGHEVDINLSVEKPYPPLLRRPAYPASPRAIEAL
;
A
#
# COMPACT_ATOMS: atom_id res chain seq x y z
N MET A 1 -5.83 -17.54 23.35
CA MET A 1 -5.81 -16.57 22.25
C MET A 1 -7.19 -16.58 21.62
N ASP A 2 -7.85 -15.41 21.52
CA ASP A 2 -9.09 -15.28 20.75
C ASP A 2 -8.83 -15.77 19.32
N SER A 3 -9.68 -16.67 18.77
CA SER A 3 -9.38 -17.32 17.49
C SER A 3 -9.27 -16.32 16.33
N PHE A 4 -9.99 -15.21 16.42
CA PHE A 4 -9.96 -14.10 15.47
C PHE A 4 -8.57 -13.45 15.34
N ILE A 5 -7.88 -13.23 16.46
CA ILE A 5 -6.56 -12.59 16.45
C ILE A 5 -5.50 -13.57 15.92
N ALA A 6 -5.65 -14.87 16.20
CA ALA A 6 -4.76 -15.89 15.65
C ALA A 6 -4.87 -16.00 14.12
N GLU A 7 -6.06 -15.78 13.55
CA GLU A 7 -6.28 -15.73 12.10
C GLU A 7 -5.68 -14.45 11.47
N GLN A 8 -5.93 -13.29 12.07
CA GLN A 8 -5.34 -12.01 11.65
C GLN A 8 -3.80 -12.05 11.67
N LEU A 9 -3.22 -12.66 12.70
CA LEU A 9 -1.77 -12.82 12.83
C LEU A 9 -1.18 -13.84 11.85
N LYS A 10 -1.96 -14.82 11.39
CA LYS A 10 -1.55 -15.76 10.33
C LYS A 10 -1.41 -15.06 8.99
N GLU A 11 -2.27 -14.08 8.72
CA GLU A 11 -2.23 -13.27 7.50
C GLU A 11 -1.26 -12.08 7.61
N ALA A 12 -0.77 -11.78 8.81
CA ALA A 12 0.15 -10.68 9.06
C ALA A 12 1.51 -10.89 8.35
N LYS A 13 1.90 -9.89 7.57
CA LYS A 13 3.20 -9.88 6.88
C LYS A 13 4.25 -9.23 7.78
N PHE A 14 5.14 -10.05 8.33
CA PHE A 14 6.29 -9.56 9.10
C PHE A 14 7.51 -9.32 8.20
N ASN A 15 8.37 -8.39 8.61
CA ASN A 15 9.67 -8.21 7.97
C ASN A 15 10.47 -9.53 8.04
N HIS A 16 11.18 -9.85 6.96
CA HIS A 16 12.04 -11.04 6.83
C HIS A 16 13.26 -10.99 7.75
N GLU A 17 13.67 -9.80 8.21
CA GLU A 17 14.77 -9.61 9.15
C GLU A 17 14.42 -10.01 10.60
N LEU A 18 13.13 -10.19 10.90
CA LEU A 18 12.68 -10.59 12.23
C LEU A 18 12.87 -12.10 12.45
N THR A 19 13.58 -12.46 13.51
CA THR A 19 13.66 -13.85 14.00
C THR A 19 12.33 -14.29 14.60
N GLU A 20 12.07 -15.60 14.64
CA GLU A 20 10.82 -16.17 15.19
C GLU A 20 10.54 -15.71 16.62
N LYS A 21 11.56 -15.70 17.49
CA LYS A 21 11.43 -15.19 18.87
C LYS A 21 11.03 -13.72 18.95
N MET A 22 11.49 -12.90 18.00
CA MET A 22 11.11 -11.49 17.95
C MET A 22 9.65 -11.34 17.50
N LYS A 23 9.21 -12.18 16.56
CA LYS A 23 7.81 -12.22 16.12
C LYS A 23 6.88 -12.64 17.25
N GLU A 24 7.21 -13.70 17.98
CA GLU A 24 6.43 -14.14 19.16
C GLU A 24 6.31 -13.02 20.19
N LYS A 25 7.44 -12.38 20.55
CA LYS A 25 7.43 -11.29 21.53
C LYS A 25 6.65 -10.07 21.04
N LEU A 26 6.68 -9.79 19.74
CA LEU A 26 5.90 -8.71 19.12
C LEU A 26 4.40 -9.02 19.20
N ILE A 27 4.02 -10.27 18.89
CA ILE A 27 2.64 -10.75 18.99
C ILE A 27 2.12 -10.64 20.43
N ASP A 28 2.92 -11.06 21.41
CA ASP A 28 2.56 -10.95 22.82
C ASP A 28 2.35 -9.49 23.25
N LEU A 29 3.20 -8.57 22.76
CA LEU A 29 3.06 -7.15 23.02
C LEU A 29 1.79 -6.57 22.38
N LEU A 30 1.53 -6.88 21.12
CA LEU A 30 0.33 -6.43 20.41
C LEU A 30 -0.94 -6.93 21.11
N PHE A 31 -0.95 -8.18 21.56
CA PHE A 31 -2.07 -8.74 22.31
C PHE A 31 -2.24 -8.09 23.69
N LYS A 32 -1.13 -7.89 24.42
CA LYS A 32 -1.14 -7.25 25.74
C LYS A 32 -1.70 -5.83 25.68
N TYR A 33 -1.41 -5.09 24.62
CA TYR A 33 -1.85 -3.71 24.42
C TYR A 33 -2.97 -3.57 23.40
N LYS A 34 -3.75 -4.63 23.12
CA LYS A 34 -4.78 -4.62 22.07
C LYS A 34 -5.75 -3.44 22.15
N ASN A 35 -6.17 -3.08 23.37
CA ASN A 35 -7.08 -1.96 23.62
C ASN A 35 -6.49 -0.57 23.28
N ALA A 36 -5.18 -0.47 23.03
CA ALA A 36 -4.54 0.75 22.55
C ALA A 36 -4.52 0.85 21.01
N PHE A 37 -4.77 -0.27 20.31
CA PHE A 37 -4.71 -0.39 18.85
C PHE A 37 -6.05 -0.83 18.23
N GLU A 38 -7.05 -1.13 19.06
CA GLU A 38 -8.38 -1.57 18.67
C GLU A 38 -9.42 -0.78 19.48
N THR A 39 -10.43 -0.28 18.78
CA THR A 39 -11.61 0.36 19.37
C THR A 39 -12.85 -0.45 19.01
N GLU A 40 -13.97 -0.29 19.73
CA GLU A 40 -15.22 -1.06 19.47
C GLU A 40 -15.72 -1.00 18.00
N LYS A 41 -15.27 -0.01 17.24
CA LYS A 41 -15.60 0.20 15.82
C LYS A 41 -14.49 -0.19 14.84
N GLU A 42 -13.25 -0.32 15.31
CA GLU A 42 -12.07 -0.44 14.46
C GLU A 42 -11.16 -1.55 14.99
N PRO A 43 -11.10 -2.70 14.29
CA PRO A 43 -10.28 -3.83 14.70
C PRO A 43 -8.79 -3.51 14.58
N LEU A 44 -7.99 -4.29 15.31
CA LEU A 44 -6.52 -4.21 15.33
C LEU A 44 -5.95 -4.20 13.90
N GLY A 45 -5.46 -3.05 13.43
CA GLY A 45 -4.92 -2.87 12.08
C GLY A 45 -5.55 -1.73 11.26
N ALA A 46 -6.71 -1.21 11.69
CA ALA A 46 -7.34 -0.02 11.11
C ALA A 46 -6.84 1.27 11.80
N ILE A 47 -5.52 1.51 11.76
CA ILE A 47 -4.93 2.73 12.35
C ILE A 47 -5.35 3.93 11.48
N ILE A 48 -6.23 4.78 12.01
CA ILE A 48 -6.63 6.06 11.40
C ILE A 48 -5.37 6.88 11.07
N GLY A 49 -5.19 7.25 9.80
CA GLY A 49 -4.07 8.09 9.33
C GLY A 49 -2.93 7.37 8.61
N HIS A 50 -3.07 6.07 8.31
CA HIS A 50 -2.17 5.33 7.40
C HIS A 50 -2.85 4.95 6.06
N GLU A 51 -3.93 5.62 5.69
CA GLU A 51 -4.43 5.58 4.33
C GLU A 51 -3.58 6.52 3.47
N VAL A 52 -2.77 5.94 2.58
CA VAL A 52 -2.04 6.71 1.57
C VAL A 52 -2.94 6.82 0.35
N ASP A 53 -3.61 7.96 0.20
CA ASP A 53 -4.36 8.29 -1.01
C ASP A 53 -3.39 8.76 -2.10
N ILE A 54 -2.99 7.86 -3.00
CA ILE A 54 -2.11 8.16 -4.14
C ILE A 54 -2.96 8.63 -5.31
N ASN A 55 -3.29 9.93 -5.31
CA ASN A 55 -3.93 10.56 -6.45
C ASN A 55 -2.89 10.86 -7.54
N LEU A 56 -2.99 10.16 -8.68
CA LEU A 56 -2.15 10.41 -9.86
C LEU A 56 -2.65 11.68 -10.58
N SER A 57 -2.24 12.86 -10.11
CA SER A 57 -2.61 14.15 -10.70
C SER A 57 -1.86 14.40 -12.02
N VAL A 58 -2.21 13.68 -13.08
CA VAL A 58 -1.84 14.05 -14.44
C VAL A 58 -2.95 14.90 -15.04
N GLU A 59 -3.13 16.09 -14.48
CA GLU A 59 -3.85 17.14 -15.21
C GLU A 59 -3.00 17.56 -16.41
N LYS A 60 -3.65 17.64 -17.57
CA LYS A 60 -2.99 18.15 -18.77
C LYS A 60 -2.63 19.62 -18.54
N PRO A 61 -1.48 20.09 -19.08
CA PRO A 61 -0.55 19.36 -19.95
C PRO A 61 0.55 18.62 -19.20
N TYR A 62 0.94 17.44 -19.71
CA TYR A 62 2.05 16.66 -19.17
C TYR A 62 3.36 17.47 -19.10
N PRO A 63 4.22 17.22 -18.08
CA PRO A 63 5.56 17.76 -18.00
C PRO A 63 6.33 17.54 -19.32
N PRO A 64 7.13 18.51 -19.80
CA PRO A 64 7.88 18.39 -21.05
C PRO A 64 8.69 17.10 -21.19
N LEU A 65 9.22 16.60 -20.07
CA LEU A 65 10.00 15.35 -19.97
C LEU A 65 9.17 14.09 -20.27
N LEU A 66 7.85 14.15 -20.10
CA LEU A 66 6.92 13.05 -20.38
C LEU A 66 6.14 13.26 -21.69
N ARG A 67 6.42 14.35 -22.43
CA ARG A 67 5.82 14.56 -23.75
C ARG A 67 6.44 13.55 -24.72
N ARG A 68 5.63 12.61 -25.21
CA ARG A 68 6.03 11.76 -26.32
C ARG A 68 6.32 12.65 -27.54
N PRO A 69 7.39 12.39 -28.30
CA PRO A 69 7.60 13.07 -29.58
C PRO A 69 6.37 12.84 -30.47
N ALA A 70 6.11 13.77 -31.39
CA ALA A 70 5.06 13.58 -32.37
C ALA A 70 5.26 12.22 -33.07
N TYR A 71 4.18 11.44 -33.21
CA TYR A 71 4.24 10.22 -33.99
C TYR A 71 4.71 10.58 -35.42
N PRO A 72 5.57 9.75 -36.03
CA PRO A 72 5.96 9.97 -37.41
C PRO A 72 4.72 10.07 -38.30
N ALA A 73 4.79 10.92 -39.32
CA ALA A 73 3.71 11.09 -40.28
C ALA A 73 3.35 9.72 -40.89
N SER A 74 2.05 9.50 -41.12
CA SER A 74 1.61 8.26 -41.76
C SER A 74 2.16 8.20 -43.20
N PRO A 75 2.36 7.00 -43.77
CA PRO A 75 2.85 6.86 -45.14
C PRO A 75 2.02 7.69 -46.16
N ARG A 76 0.68 7.70 -45.99
CA ARG A 76 -0.22 8.50 -46.83
C ARG A 76 -0.02 10.00 -46.69
N ALA A 77 0.36 10.48 -45.50
CA ALA A 77 0.63 11.90 -45.26
C ALA A 77 2.00 12.34 -45.79
N ILE A 78 2.96 11.41 -45.88
CA ILE A 78 4.27 11.65 -46.50
C ILE A 78 4.14 11.72 -48.03
N GLU A 79 3.32 10.85 -48.63
CA GLU A 79 3.07 10.84 -50.09
C GLU A 79 2.29 12.06 -50.62
N ALA A 80 1.59 12.78 -49.73
CA ALA A 80 0.78 13.95 -50.08
C ALA A 80 1.54 15.29 -49.92
N LEU A 81 2.83 15.24 -49.55
CA LEU A 81 3.73 16.38 -49.35
C LEU A 81 4.68 16.53 -50.54
#